data_AF-A0A973PLH0-F1
#
_entry.id   AF-A0A973PLH0-F1
#
_cell.length_a   1.000
_cell.length_b   1.000
_cell.length_c   1.000
_cell.angle_alpha   90.00
_cell.angle_beta   90.00
_cell.angle_gamma   90.00
#
_symmetry.space_group_name_H-M   'P 1'
#
loop_
_entity.id
_entity.type
_entity.pdbx_description
1 polymer ?
#
loop_
_entity_poly.entity_id
_entity_poly.type
_entity_poly.pdbx_seq_one_letter_code
_entity_poly.pdbx_strand_id
1 'polypeptide(L)'
;RARAAAVGDPANSPALAALLAFTDARLALNTGNPRPDLVRQAHHAGLYDRYATAATAELAAATHHPEAEQLVEAAQRAAEENDWAAACLARARGRLHDDQKALHESLTTWERLGARYERARTLALIPGREPEAASELSAWGVDP
;
A
#
# COMPACT_ATOMS: atom_id res chain seq x y z
N ARG A 1 -13.73 21.32 -24.70
CA ARG A 1 -13.04 21.25 -23.39
C ARG A 1 -14.13 21.02 -22.34
N ALA A 2 -14.25 19.82 -21.78
CA ALA A 2 -15.25 19.53 -20.77
C ALA A 2 -14.93 20.30 -19.47
N ARG A 3 -15.93 20.96 -18.89
CA ARG A 3 -15.85 21.60 -17.57
C ARG A 3 -15.97 20.53 -16.49
N ALA A 4 -15.21 20.67 -15.40
CA ALA A 4 -15.39 19.85 -14.20
C ALA A 4 -16.83 19.98 -13.70
N ALA A 5 -17.60 18.90 -13.73
CA ALA A 5 -18.88 18.83 -13.06
C ALA A 5 -18.63 18.63 -11.56
N ALA A 6 -19.35 19.35 -10.71
CA ALA A 6 -19.32 19.11 -9.27
C ALA A 6 -19.78 17.67 -9.02
N VAL A 7 -18.91 16.87 -8.41
CA VAL A 7 -19.26 15.52 -7.95
C VAL A 7 -19.80 15.68 -6.53
N GLY A 8 -21.07 15.33 -6.32
CA GLY A 8 -21.71 15.45 -5.00
C GLY A 8 -21.10 14.52 -3.95
N ASP A 9 -20.81 13.27 -4.34
CA ASP A 9 -20.07 12.30 -3.53
C ASP A 9 -18.97 11.67 -4.39
N PRO A 10 -17.69 11.87 -4.05
CA PRO A 10 -16.55 11.30 -4.77
C PRO A 10 -16.62 9.77 -4.91
N ALA A 11 -17.26 9.06 -4.01
CA ALA A 11 -17.44 7.60 -4.10
C ALA A 11 -18.29 7.18 -5.31
N ASN A 12 -19.14 8.08 -5.82
CA ASN A 12 -19.96 7.83 -7.03
C ASN A 12 -19.17 8.02 -8.34
N SER A 13 -17.89 8.39 -8.27
CA SER A 13 -16.99 8.44 -9.42
C SER A 13 -15.93 7.34 -9.32
N PRO A 14 -15.86 6.37 -10.25
CA PRO A 14 -14.89 5.27 -10.17
C PRO A 14 -13.43 5.72 -10.03
N ALA A 15 -13.07 6.82 -10.70
CA ALA A 15 -11.71 7.36 -10.62
C ALA A 15 -11.40 8.02 -9.27
N LEU A 16 -12.36 8.73 -8.67
CA LEU A 16 -12.18 9.33 -7.35
C LEU A 16 -12.30 8.28 -6.23
N ALA A 17 -13.13 7.25 -6.41
CA ALA A 17 -13.20 6.10 -5.51
C ALA A 17 -11.84 5.38 -5.42
N ALA A 18 -11.16 5.17 -6.55
CA ALA A 18 -9.82 4.60 -6.57
C ALA A 18 -8.80 5.48 -5.81
N LEU A 19 -8.82 6.79 -6.05
CA LEU A 19 -7.94 7.73 -5.35
C LEU A 19 -8.19 7.74 -3.82
N LEU A 20 -9.46 7.71 -3.42
CA LEU A 20 -9.84 7.67 -2.01
C LEU A 20 -9.37 6.37 -1.37
N ALA A 21 -9.66 5.21 -1.96
CA ALA A 21 -9.22 3.90 -1.45
C ALA A 21 -7.70 3.84 -1.28
N PHE A 22 -6.94 4.33 -2.26
CA PHE A 22 -5.49 4.45 -2.16
C PHE A 22 -5.07 5.35 -0.98
N THR A 23 -5.63 6.56 -0.89
CA THR A 23 -5.25 7.54 0.14
C THR A 23 -5.57 7.02 1.54
N ASP A 24 -6.77 6.47 1.72
CA ASP A 24 -7.27 5.90 2.95
C ASP A 24 -6.40 4.74 3.43
N ALA A 25 -6.03 3.82 2.53
CA ALA A 25 -5.15 2.70 2.86
C ALA A 25 -3.75 3.17 3.28
N ARG A 26 -3.16 4.15 2.57
CA ARG A 26 -1.84 4.69 2.92
C ARG A 26 -1.87 5.43 4.25
N LEU A 27 -2.92 6.20 4.54
CA LEU A 27 -3.09 6.87 5.82
C LEU A 27 -3.19 5.84 6.95
N ALA A 28 -4.06 4.83 6.83
CA ALA A 28 -4.21 3.78 7.83
C ALA A 28 -2.89 3.05 8.13
N LEU A 29 -2.16 2.67 7.07
CA LEU A 29 -0.85 2.02 7.18
C LEU A 29 0.22 2.90 7.83
N ASN A 30 0.19 4.21 7.61
CA ASN A 30 1.21 5.13 8.10
C ASN A 30 0.93 5.66 9.51
N THR A 31 -0.33 5.85 9.87
CA THR A 31 -0.70 6.35 11.20
C THR A 31 -0.88 5.24 12.23
N GLY A 32 -0.72 3.97 11.84
CA GLY A 32 -0.95 2.83 12.73
C GLY A 32 -2.39 2.74 13.23
N ASN A 33 -3.35 3.32 12.51
CA ASN A 33 -4.76 3.27 12.86
C ASN A 33 -5.42 2.19 11.98
N PRO A 34 -5.59 0.96 12.48
CA PRO A 34 -6.12 -0.13 11.68
C PRO A 34 -7.57 0.20 11.30
N ARG A 35 -7.81 0.24 10.00
CA ARG A 35 -9.13 0.53 9.44
C ARG A 35 -9.57 -0.63 8.54
N PRO A 36 -9.88 -1.80 9.13
CA PRO A 36 -10.30 -2.97 8.37
C PRO A 36 -11.57 -2.70 7.58
N ASP A 37 -12.40 -1.74 8.00
CA ASP A 37 -13.59 -1.27 7.27
C ASP A 37 -13.28 -0.58 5.91
N LEU A 38 -12.02 -0.17 5.71
CA LEU A 38 -11.53 0.39 4.44
C LEU A 38 -11.08 -0.72 3.48
N VAL A 39 -10.92 -1.96 3.94
CA VAL A 39 -10.75 -3.14 3.09
C VAL A 39 -12.12 -3.51 2.51
N ARG A 40 -12.60 -2.68 1.58
CA ARG A 40 -13.76 -2.99 0.74
C ARG A 40 -13.26 -3.35 -0.65
N GLN A 41 -13.88 -4.38 -1.25
CA GLN A 41 -13.84 -4.55 -2.71
C GLN A 41 -14.58 -3.36 -3.34
N ALA A 42 -13.88 -2.25 -3.53
CA ALA A 42 -14.36 -1.21 -4.41
C ALA A 42 -14.13 -1.69 -5.86
N HIS A 43 -15.18 -1.68 -6.68
CA HIS A 43 -15.00 -1.75 -8.13
C HIS A 43 -14.51 -0.39 -8.61
N HIS A 44 -13.20 -0.17 -8.51
CA HIS A 44 -12.52 0.98 -9.06
C HIS A 44 -12.13 0.75 -10.52
N ALA A 45 -12.00 1.85 -11.26
CA ALA A 45 -11.50 1.85 -12.63
C ALA A 45 -10.84 3.21 -12.90
N GLY A 46 -9.72 3.19 -13.64
CA GLY A 46 -9.02 4.39 -14.07
C GLY A 46 -7.59 4.49 -13.55
N LEU A 47 -7.03 5.70 -13.55
CA LEU A 47 -5.59 5.94 -13.37
C LEU A 47 -5.03 5.40 -12.03
N TYR A 48 -5.83 5.44 -10.96
CA TYR A 48 -5.41 5.05 -9.62
C TYR A 48 -5.74 3.60 -9.27
N ASP A 49 -6.34 2.83 -10.17
CA ASP A 49 -6.83 1.48 -9.88
C ASP A 49 -5.71 0.56 -9.37
N ARG A 50 -4.58 0.49 -10.08
CA ARG A 50 -3.42 -0.33 -9.66
C ARG A 50 -2.87 0.07 -8.28
N TYR A 51 -2.85 1.37 -7.98
CA TYR A 51 -2.38 1.88 -6.70
C TYR A 51 -3.35 1.53 -5.58
N ALA A 52 -4.66 1.67 -5.83
CA ALA A 52 -5.71 1.29 -4.91
C ALA A 52 -5.67 -0.22 -4.63
N THR A 53 -5.61 -1.07 -5.66
CA THR A 53 -5.53 -2.52 -5.51
C THR A 53 -4.34 -2.94 -4.66
N ALA A 54 -3.14 -2.42 -4.95
CA ALA A 54 -1.94 -2.79 -4.21
C ALA A 54 -1.96 -2.26 -2.76
N ALA A 55 -2.44 -1.04 -2.53
CA ALA A 55 -2.53 -0.46 -1.19
C ALA A 55 -3.58 -1.17 -0.32
N THR A 56 -4.72 -1.55 -0.91
CA THR A 56 -5.77 -2.32 -0.23
C THR A 56 -5.28 -3.72 0.13
N ALA A 57 -4.57 -4.41 -0.77
CA ALA A 57 -3.98 -5.72 -0.47
C ALA A 57 -2.96 -5.63 0.68
N GLU A 58 -2.11 -4.60 0.67
CA GLU A 58 -1.15 -4.37 1.75
C GLU A 58 -1.85 -4.06 3.08
N LEU A 59 -2.88 -3.21 3.08
CA LEU A 59 -3.67 -2.92 4.28
C LEU A 59 -4.31 -4.21 4.83
N ALA A 60 -4.93 -5.00 3.96
CA ALA A 60 -5.57 -6.26 4.33
C ALA A 60 -4.57 -7.23 5.00
N ALA A 61 -3.36 -7.36 4.44
CA ALA A 61 -2.29 -8.15 5.05
C ALA A 61 -1.83 -7.58 6.40
N ALA A 62 -1.66 -6.26 6.50
CA ALA A 62 -1.23 -5.61 7.73
C ALA A 62 -2.26 -5.69 8.87
N THR A 63 -3.55 -5.78 8.55
CA THR A 63 -4.63 -5.91 9.54
C THR A 63 -5.12 -7.35 9.73
N HIS A 64 -4.46 -8.35 9.14
CA HIS A 64 -4.90 -9.75 9.13
C HIS A 64 -6.37 -9.92 8.72
N HIS A 65 -6.79 -9.18 7.69
CA HIS A 65 -8.16 -9.25 7.18
C HIS A 65 -8.46 -10.67 6.64
N PRO A 66 -9.67 -11.23 6.85
CA PRO A 66 -10.00 -12.58 6.36
C PRO A 66 -9.81 -12.79 4.86
N GLU A 67 -9.91 -11.72 4.07
CA GLU A 67 -9.75 -11.75 2.60
C GLU A 67 -8.34 -11.38 2.13
N ALA A 68 -7.35 -11.26 3.03
CA ALA A 68 -6.02 -10.78 2.68
C ALA A 68 -5.34 -11.61 1.57
N GLU A 69 -5.44 -12.94 1.62
CA GLU A 69 -4.88 -13.82 0.57
C GLU A 69 -5.49 -13.52 -0.80
N GLN A 70 -6.82 -13.45 -0.88
CA GLN A 70 -7.54 -13.18 -2.13
C GLN A 70 -7.19 -11.81 -2.70
N LEU A 71 -7.04 -10.80 -1.85
CA LEU A 71 -6.68 -9.44 -2.27
C LEU A 71 -5.21 -9.36 -2.72
N VAL A 72 -4.30 -10.07 -2.06
CA VAL A 72 -2.89 -10.20 -2.48
C VAL A 72 -2.79 -10.89 -3.84
N GLU A 73 -3.57 -11.95 -4.09
CA GLU A 73 -3.63 -12.60 -5.40
C GLU A 73 -4.20 -11.66 -6.48
N ALA A 74 -5.29 -10.95 -6.18
CA ALA A 74 -5.91 -10.00 -7.11
C ALA A 74 -4.97 -8.85 -7.50
N ALA A 75 -4.04 -8.46 -6.63
CA ALA A 75 -3.06 -7.41 -6.88
C ALA A 75 -1.91 -7.83 -7.81
N GLN A 76 -1.79 -9.12 -8.18
CA GLN A 76 -0.71 -9.62 -9.03
C GLN A 76 -0.60 -8.87 -10.36
N ARG A 77 -1.73 -8.64 -11.04
CA ARG A 77 -1.75 -7.90 -12.31
C ARG A 77 -1.27 -6.45 -12.15
N ALA A 78 -1.67 -5.79 -11.07
CA ALA A 78 -1.24 -4.43 -10.78
C ALA A 78 0.28 -4.35 -10.60
N ALA A 79 0.87 -5.35 -9.94
CA ALA A 79 2.31 -5.47 -9.73
C ALA A 79 3.09 -5.69 -11.03
N GLU A 80 2.59 -6.52 -11.95
CA GLU A 80 3.24 -6.75 -13.25
C GLU A 80 3.32 -5.47 -14.09
N GLU A 81 2.36 -4.57 -13.93
CA GLU A 81 2.23 -3.37 -14.74
C GLU A 81 2.76 -2.10 -14.03
N ASN A 82 3.20 -2.18 -12.78
CA ASN A 82 3.65 -1.02 -11.99
C ASN A 82 4.60 -1.40 -10.83
N ASP A 83 5.80 -0.84 -10.84
CA ASP A 83 6.84 -1.13 -9.84
C ASP A 83 6.47 -0.76 -8.40
N TRP A 84 5.72 0.33 -8.21
CA TRP A 84 5.25 0.73 -6.88
C TRP A 84 4.24 -0.30 -6.36
N ALA A 85 3.32 -0.75 -7.22
CA ALA A 85 2.38 -1.82 -6.88
C ALA A 85 3.11 -3.16 -6.60
N ALA A 86 4.18 -3.46 -7.35
CA ALA A 86 5.00 -4.65 -7.12
C ALA A 86 5.67 -4.64 -5.74
N ALA A 87 6.23 -3.51 -5.35
CA ALA A 87 6.87 -3.37 -4.04
C ALA A 87 5.86 -3.44 -2.88
N CYS A 88 4.65 -2.89 -3.05
CA CYS A 88 3.54 -3.07 -2.11
C CYS A 88 3.10 -4.53 -2.01
N LEU A 89 2.95 -5.23 -3.14
CA LEU A 89 2.57 -6.63 -3.17
C LEU A 89 3.60 -7.53 -2.46
N ALA A 90 4.89 -7.31 -2.72
CA ALA A 90 5.97 -8.02 -2.04
C ALA A 90 5.93 -7.79 -0.52
N ARG A 91 5.68 -6.55 -0.08
CA ARG A 91 5.51 -6.22 1.35
C ARG A 91 4.28 -6.89 1.96
N ALA A 92 3.17 -6.92 1.24
CA ALA A 92 1.93 -7.58 1.67
C ALA A 92 2.16 -9.09 1.89
N ARG A 93 2.84 -9.76 0.94
CA ARG A 93 3.24 -11.18 1.08
C ARG A 93 4.16 -11.40 2.28
N GLY A 94 5.16 -10.53 2.45
CA GLY A 94 6.06 -10.57 3.59
C GLY A 94 5.34 -10.50 4.94
N ARG A 95 4.33 -9.62 5.06
CA ARG A 95 3.49 -9.53 6.26
C ARG A 95 2.59 -10.75 6.46
N LEU A 96 1.94 -11.20 5.38
CA LEU A 96 0.92 -12.25 5.45
C LEU A 96 1.50 -13.63 5.75
N HIS A 97 2.69 -13.92 5.23
CA HIS A 97 3.32 -15.24 5.31
C HIS A 97 4.63 -15.26 6.11
N ASP A 98 4.98 -14.15 6.77
CA ASP A 98 6.31 -13.94 7.39
C ASP A 98 7.46 -14.20 6.40
N ASP A 99 7.24 -13.83 5.13
CA ASP A 99 8.18 -14.06 4.04
C ASP A 99 9.26 -12.96 4.01
N GLN A 100 10.37 -13.24 4.69
CA GLN A 100 11.53 -12.37 4.73
C GLN A 100 12.11 -12.10 3.33
N LYS A 101 12.04 -13.06 2.39
CA LYS A 101 12.53 -12.84 1.02
C LYS A 101 11.67 -11.80 0.32
N ALA A 102 10.35 -11.89 0.45
CA ALA A 102 9.42 -10.91 -0.12
C ALA A 102 9.62 -9.50 0.48
N LEU A 103 9.96 -9.38 1.76
CA LEU A 103 10.32 -8.08 2.37
C LEU A 103 11.59 -7.48 1.75
N HIS A 104 12.61 -8.30 1.47
CA HIS A 104 13.85 -7.85 0.82
C HIS A 104 13.61 -7.46 -0.66
N GLU A 105 12.72 -8.17 -1.36
CA GLU A 105 12.30 -7.81 -2.72
C GLU A 105 11.58 -6.45 -2.74
N SER A 106 10.69 -6.21 -1.77
CA SER A 106 10.05 -4.91 -1.57
C SER A 106 11.09 -3.81 -1.33
N LEU A 107 12.05 -4.05 -0.44
CA LEU A 107 13.13 -3.11 -0.11
C LEU A 107 13.93 -2.71 -1.36
N THR A 108 14.37 -3.70 -2.13
CA THR A 108 15.16 -3.50 -3.36
C THR A 108 14.39 -2.64 -4.36
N THR A 109 13.08 -2.86 -4.46
CA THR A 109 12.23 -2.10 -5.37
C THR A 109 12.04 -0.66 -4.90
N TRP A 110 11.89 -0.41 -3.58
CA TRP A 110 11.83 0.94 -3.04
C TRP A 110 13.13 1.72 -3.23
N GLU A 111 14.27 1.05 -3.06
CA GLU A 111 15.59 1.65 -3.33
C GLU A 111 15.72 2.09 -4.78
N ARG A 112 15.32 1.22 -5.72
CA ARG A 112 15.31 1.56 -7.16
C ARG A 112 14.39 2.73 -7.48
N LEU A 113 13.23 2.83 -6.83
CA LEU A 113 12.29 3.92 -7.00
C LEU A 113 12.70 5.22 -6.29
N GLY A 114 13.74 5.18 -5.45
CA GLY A 114 14.12 6.31 -4.59
C GLY A 114 13.08 6.62 -3.49
N ALA A 115 12.21 5.66 -3.17
CA ALA A 115 11.11 5.83 -2.24
C ALA A 115 11.58 5.63 -0.78
N ARG A 116 12.41 6.56 -0.28
CA ARG A 116 13.08 6.42 1.03
C ARG A 116 12.14 6.21 2.22
N TYR A 117 10.99 6.87 2.22
CA TYR A 117 9.97 6.67 3.27
C TYR A 117 9.42 5.23 3.25
N GLU A 118 9.05 4.73 2.07
CA GLU A 118 8.55 3.35 1.91
C GLU A 118 9.61 2.32 2.26
N ARG A 119 10.86 2.59 1.88
CA ARG A 119 12.02 1.78 2.25
C ARG A 119 12.14 1.65 3.77
N ALA A 120 12.10 2.77 4.50
CA ALA A 120 12.18 2.77 5.96
C ALA A 120 11.02 2.00 6.62
N ARG A 121 9.80 2.16 6.10
CA ARG A 121 8.63 1.38 6.56
C ARG A 121 8.79 -0.12 6.31
N THR A 122 9.45 -0.53 5.21
CA THR A 122 9.75 -1.94 4.95
C THR A 122 10.85 -2.45 5.89
N LEU A 123 11.90 -1.67 6.16
CA LEU A 123 12.96 -2.05 7.11
C LEU A 123 12.42 -2.34 8.50
N ALA A 124 11.42 -1.58 8.97
CA ALA A 124 10.79 -1.81 10.27
C ALA A 124 10.11 -3.19 10.38
N LEU A 125 9.91 -3.90 9.27
CA LEU A 125 9.31 -5.23 9.23
C LEU A 125 10.35 -6.36 9.17
N ILE A 126 11.61 -6.03 8.96
CA ILE A 126 12.69 -7.00 8.83
C ILE A 126 13.41 -7.10 10.18
N PRO A 127 13.44 -8.27 10.83
CA PRO A 127 14.10 -8.45 12.11
C PRO A 127 15.56 -7.98 12.08
N GLY A 128 15.93 -7.13 13.04
CA GLY A 128 17.29 -6.57 13.16
C GLY A 128 17.55 -5.33 12.31
N ARG A 129 16.55 -4.81 11.57
CA ARG A 129 16.64 -3.58 10.78
C ARG A 129 15.87 -2.40 11.38
N GLU A 130 15.29 -2.58 12.56
CA GLU A 130 14.54 -1.57 13.30
C GLU A 130 15.38 -0.30 13.59
N PRO A 131 16.66 -0.39 13.99
CA PRO A 131 17.47 0.81 14.22
C PRO A 131 17.69 1.65 12.95
N GLU A 132 17.84 0.99 11.80
CA GLU A 132 17.98 1.67 10.51
C GLU A 132 16.65 2.33 10.10
N ALA A 133 15.54 1.61 10.26
CA ALA A 133 14.20 2.14 10.01
C ALA A 133 13.92 3.40 10.86
N ALA A 134 14.21 3.33 12.16
CA ALA A 134 14.03 4.44 13.11
C ALA A 134 14.84 5.67 12.70
N SER A 135 16.12 5.48 12.33
CA SER A 135 16.99 6.55 11.86
C SER A 135 16.40 7.24 10.62
N GLU A 136 15.94 6.47 9.64
CA GLU A 136 15.36 7.05 8.42
C GLU A 136 14.01 7.74 8.65
N LEU A 137 13.11 7.14 9.44
CA LEU A 137 11.80 7.71 9.74
C LEU A 137 11.91 9.01 10.56
N SER A 138 12.89 9.10 11.47
CA SER A 138 13.13 10.32 12.25
C SER A 138 13.47 11.53 11.39
N ALA A 139 14.11 11.33 10.24
CA ALA A 139 14.39 12.40 9.27
C ALA A 139 13.12 12.97 8.63
N TRP A 140 11.99 12.28 8.75
CA TRP A 140 10.67 12.71 8.30
C TRP A 140 9.76 13.16 9.45
N GLY A 141 10.26 13.23 10.69
CA GLY A 141 9.47 13.57 11.87
C GLY A 141 8.44 12.51 12.25
N VAL A 142 8.66 11.25 11.85
CA VAL A 142 7.82 10.11 12.21
C VAL A 142 8.53 9.33 13.31
N ASP A 143 7.85 9.18 14.45
CA ASP A 143 8.30 8.29 15.51
C ASP A 143 8.23 6.82 15.03
N PRO A 144 9.24 5.99 15.34
CA PRO A 144 9.33 4.61 14.85
C PRO A 144 8.14 3.72 15.27
#